data_AF-A0A376UA08-F1
#
_entry.id   AF-A0A376UA08-F1
#
_cell.length_a   1.000
_cell.length_b   1.000
_cell.length_c   1.000
_cell.angle_alpha   90.00
_cell.angle_beta   90.00
_cell.angle_gamma   90.00
#
_symmetry.space_group_name_H-M   'P 1'
#
loop_
_entity.id
_entity.type
_entity.pdbx_description
1 polymer ?
#
loop_
_entity_poly.entity_id
_entity_poly.type
_entity_poly.pdbx_seq_one_letter_code
_entity_poly.pdbx_strand_id
1 'polypeptide(L)'
;MAVRQTGCAMLCAANVQEAQDFALISHIATLKSRVPFIHFFDGFRTSHEINKIVPLADDTILDLMPQAEIDAHRARALNPEHPVIRGTSAILTLISSLAKPPTHGTTRSMTC
;
A
#
# COMPACT_ATOMS: atom_id res chain seq x y z
N MET A 1 12.53 18.14 1.35
CA MET A 1 11.25 17.65 1.91
C MET A 1 10.04 18.03 1.03
N ALA A 2 10.07 17.72 -0.27
CA ALA A 2 9.02 18.13 -1.23
C ALA A 2 7.84 17.16 -1.34
N VAL A 3 8.02 15.90 -0.94
CA VAL A 3 7.05 14.81 -1.14
C VAL A 3 6.34 14.37 0.15
N ARG A 4 6.50 15.08 1.26
CA ARG A 4 5.98 14.66 2.57
C ARG A 4 4.45 14.54 2.63
N GLN A 5 3.75 15.28 1.77
CA GLN A 5 2.29 15.33 1.71
C GLN A 5 1.66 14.26 0.81
N THR A 6 2.45 13.43 0.12
CA THR A 6 1.91 12.43 -0.82
C THR A 6 1.21 11.26 -0.14
N GLY A 7 1.36 11.11 1.18
CA GLY A 7 0.85 9.95 1.94
C GLY A 7 1.77 8.74 1.89
N CYS A 8 2.98 8.86 1.34
CA CYS A 8 4.00 7.82 1.45
C CYS A 8 4.64 7.82 2.85
N ALA A 9 4.90 6.62 3.38
CA ALA A 9 5.75 6.48 4.55
C ALA A 9 7.20 6.82 4.19
N MET A 10 7.89 7.58 5.03
CA MET A 10 9.25 8.04 4.77
C MET A 10 10.21 7.45 5.80
N LEU A 11 11.22 6.72 5.35
CA LEU A 11 12.22 6.08 6.21
C LEU A 11 13.62 6.57 5.83
N CYS A 12 14.35 7.11 6.80
CA CYS A 12 15.68 7.70 6.60
C CYS A 12 16.75 6.82 7.23
N ALA A 13 17.82 6.51 6.50
CA ALA A 13 19.01 5.85 7.02
C ALA A 13 20.14 6.85 7.27
N ALA A 14 20.83 6.74 8.42
CA ALA A 14 21.90 7.65 8.81
C ALA A 14 23.30 7.12 8.47
N ASN A 15 23.44 5.82 8.20
CA ASN A 15 24.72 5.17 7.85
C ASN A 15 24.53 4.07 6.78
N VAL A 16 25.64 3.55 6.27
CA VAL A 16 25.64 2.56 5.17
C VAL A 16 24.99 1.23 5.57
N GLN A 17 25.16 0.78 6.82
CA GLN A 17 24.54 -0.46 7.31
C GLN A 17 23.02 -0.30 7.43
N GLU A 18 22.57 0.78 8.05
CA GLU A 18 21.16 1.14 8.15
C GLU A 18 20.53 1.29 6.76
N ALA A 19 21.26 1.78 5.76
CA ALA A 19 20.73 1.89 4.40
C ALA A 19 20.36 0.52 3.81
N GLN A 20 21.14 -0.54 4.10
CA GLN A 20 20.81 -1.91 3.73
C GLN A 20 19.62 -2.44 4.54
N ASP A 21 19.69 -2.30 5.87
CA ASP A 21 18.72 -2.90 6.78
C ASP A 21 17.33 -2.24 6.64
N PHE A 22 17.29 -0.92 6.51
CA PHE A 22 16.05 -0.16 6.31
C PHE A 22 15.48 -0.33 4.91
N ALA A 23 16.30 -0.61 3.89
CA ALA A 23 15.79 -1.04 2.59
C ALA A 23 14.96 -2.33 2.74
N LEU A 24 15.48 -3.35 3.43
CA LEU A 24 14.74 -4.58 3.68
C LEU A 24 13.47 -4.33 4.50
N ILE A 25 13.57 -3.58 5.60
CA ILE A 25 12.42 -3.25 6.45
C ILE A 25 11.34 -2.51 5.66
N SER A 26 11.71 -1.55 4.82
CA SER A 26 10.75 -0.81 4.00
C SER A 26 10.00 -1.71 3.02
N HIS A 27 10.67 -2.70 2.42
CA HIS A 27 10.06 -3.69 1.54
C HIS A 27 9.07 -4.61 2.25
N ILE A 28 9.40 -5.07 3.47
CA ILE A 28 8.49 -5.90 4.26
C ILE A 28 7.31 -5.07 4.76
N ALA A 29 7.59 -3.86 5.26
CA ALA A 29 6.58 -2.97 5.82
C ALA A 29 5.57 -2.51 4.77
N THR A 30 5.99 -2.20 3.53
CA THR A 30 5.06 -1.83 2.44
C THR A 30 4.08 -2.96 2.10
N LEU A 31 4.54 -4.21 2.09
CA LEU A 31 3.69 -5.37 1.80
C LEU A 31 2.65 -5.60 2.91
N LYS A 32 3.07 -5.51 4.18
CA LYS A 32 2.19 -5.71 5.33
C LYS A 32 1.18 -4.57 5.53
N SER A 33 1.65 -3.33 5.47
CA SER A 33 0.81 -2.15 5.73
C SER A 33 -0.01 -1.70 4.51
N ARG A 34 0.40 -2.10 3.30
CA ARG A 34 -0.17 -1.62 2.02
C ARG A 34 -0.03 -0.11 1.83
N VAL A 35 0.94 0.51 2.49
CA VAL A 35 1.31 1.92 2.34
C VAL A 35 2.62 1.99 1.57
N PRO A 36 2.77 2.83 0.52
CA PRO A 36 4.02 2.98 -0.19
C PRO A 36 5.10 3.63 0.69
N PHE A 37 6.33 3.12 0.60
CA PHE A 37 7.48 3.64 1.34
C PHE A 37 8.46 4.38 0.42
N ILE A 38 9.04 5.46 0.93
CA ILE A 38 10.19 6.16 0.37
C ILE A 38 11.32 5.99 1.37
N HIS A 39 12.21 5.03 1.08
CA HIS A 39 13.46 4.87 1.80
C HIS A 39 14.52 5.77 1.16
N PHE A 40 15.18 6.62 1.96
CA PHE A 40 16.19 7.55 1.49
C PHE A 40 17.34 7.70 2.49
N PHE A 41 18.47 8.21 2.00
CA PHE A 41 19.70 8.46 2.75
C PHE A 41 20.39 9.70 2.18
N ASP A 42 21.37 10.23 2.90
CA ASP A 42 22.07 11.45 2.50
C ASP A 42 22.94 11.22 1.24
N GLY A 43 22.77 12.09 0.24
CA GLY A 43 23.48 12.03 -1.02
C GLY A 43 24.95 12.36 -0.81
N PHE A 44 25.84 11.53 -1.37
CA PHE A 44 27.30 11.56 -1.19
C PHE A 44 27.78 11.20 0.21
N ARG A 45 27.17 11.77 1.26
CA ARG A 45 27.60 11.53 2.63
C ARG A 45 27.36 10.10 3.10
N THR A 46 26.28 9.46 2.65
CA THR A 46 26.02 8.03 2.93
C THR A 46 26.11 7.20 1.66
N SER A 47 25.64 7.73 0.53
CA SER A 47 25.59 6.96 -0.72
C SER A 47 26.94 6.60 -1.33
N HIS A 48 28.00 7.36 -1.01
CA HIS A 48 29.37 7.13 -1.48
C HIS A 48 30.34 6.85 -0.32
N GLU A 49 29.82 6.69 0.89
CA GLU A 49 30.63 6.30 2.04
C GLU A 49 31.02 4.82 1.91
N ILE A 50 32.32 4.52 2.01
CA ILE A 50 32.81 3.15 2.01
C ILE A 50 32.99 2.73 3.46
N ASN A 51 32.18 1.77 3.90
CA ASN A 51 32.24 1.24 5.25
C ASN A 51 32.16 -0.29 5.22
N LYS A 52 32.74 -0.96 6.22
CA LYS A 52 32.66 -2.41 6.33
C LYS A 52 31.31 -2.77 6.95
N ILE A 53 30.41 -3.28 6.13
CA ILE A 53 29.06 -3.71 6.55
C ILE A 53 28.98 -5.23 6.72
N VAL A 54 27.97 -5.68 7.46
CA VAL A 54 27.55 -7.07 7.50
C VAL A 54 26.48 -7.25 6.41
N PRO A 55 26.80 -7.95 5.31
CA PRO A 55 25.83 -8.20 4.27
C PRO A 55 24.75 -9.16 4.76
N LEU A 56 23.51 -8.91 4.36
CA LEU A 56 22.42 -9.86 4.55
C LEU A 56 22.56 -10.97 3.51
N ALA A 57 22.46 -12.23 3.93
CA ALA A 57 22.43 -13.36 3.02
C ALA A 57 21.08 -13.42 2.29
N ASP A 58 21.09 -13.81 1.02
CA ASP A 58 19.87 -13.91 0.21
C ASP A 58 18.84 -14.85 0.83
N ASP A 59 19.29 -15.97 1.41
CA ASP A 59 18.40 -16.92 2.09
C ASP A 59 17.66 -16.26 3.26
N THR A 60 18.36 -15.43 4.05
CA THR A 60 17.74 -14.68 5.16
C THR A 60 16.73 -13.66 4.65
N ILE A 61 17.01 -13.01 3.52
CA ILE A 61 16.07 -12.07 2.90
C ILE A 61 14.81 -12.81 2.48
N LEU A 62 14.94 -13.97 1.83
CA LEU A 62 13.83 -14.80 1.38
C LEU A 62 12.99 -15.31 2.55
N ASP A 63 13.63 -15.76 3.64
CA ASP A 63 12.93 -16.22 4.85
C ASP A 63 12.10 -15.12 5.53
N LEU A 64 12.53 -13.87 5.41
CA LEU A 64 11.84 -12.71 5.97
C LEU A 64 10.72 -12.17 5.06
N MET A 65 10.61 -12.64 3.82
CA MET A 65 9.60 -12.17 2.87
C MET A 65 8.19 -12.68 3.23
N PRO A 66 7.21 -11.77 3.41
CA PRO A 66 5.85 -12.16 3.77
C PRO A 66 5.09 -12.70 2.55
N GLN A 67 5.21 -14.01 2.30
CA GLN A 67 4.69 -14.65 1.09
C GLN A 67 3.18 -14.49 0.90
N ALA A 68 2.39 -14.58 1.98
CA ALA A 68 0.94 -14.41 1.92
C ALA A 68 0.53 -13.00 1.46
N GLU A 69 1.25 -11.97 1.90
CA GLU A 69 1.03 -10.57 1.53
C GLU A 69 1.45 -10.30 0.08
N ILE A 70 2.50 -10.97 -0.41
CA ILE A 70 2.91 -10.95 -1.82
C ILE A 70 1.82 -11.55 -2.69
N ASP A 71 1.31 -12.73 -2.33
CA ASP A 71 0.26 -13.40 -3.11
C ASP A 71 -1.04 -12.60 -3.08
N ALA A 72 -1.40 -12.02 -1.93
CA ALA A 72 -2.53 -11.10 -1.83
C ALA A 72 -2.32 -9.84 -2.70
N HIS A 73 -1.09 -9.30 -2.78
CA HIS A 73 -0.77 -8.18 -3.67
C HIS A 73 -0.97 -8.56 -5.14
N ARG A 74 -0.48 -9.74 -5.55
CA ARG A 74 -0.67 -10.28 -6.91
C ARG A 74 -2.14 -10.51 -7.25
N ALA A 75 -2.93 -11.03 -6.31
CA ALA A 75 -4.37 -11.23 -6.50
C ALA A 75 -5.16 -9.93 -6.72
N ARG A 76 -4.57 -8.77 -6.38
CA ARG A 76 -5.14 -7.44 -6.63
C ARG A 76 -4.57 -6.80 -7.90
N ALA A 77 -3.74 -7.48 -8.68
CA ALA A 77 -3.27 -6.92 -9.95
C ALA A 77 -4.44 -6.73 -10.93
N LEU A 78 -4.27 -5.83 -11.89
CA LEU A 78 -5.21 -5.72 -12.99
C LEU A 78 -4.97 -6.89 -13.96
N ASN A 79 -5.99 -7.73 -14.15
CA ASN A 79 -5.93 -8.88 -15.04
C ASN A 79 -7.25 -8.98 -15.83
N PRO A 80 -7.21 -9.18 -17.16
CA PRO A 80 -8.41 -9.40 -17.97
C PRO A 80 -9.31 -10.56 -17.50
N GLU A 81 -8.73 -11.62 -16.91
CA GLU A 81 -9.46 -12.79 -16.40
C GLU A 81 -10.26 -12.47 -15.12
N HIS A 82 -9.87 -11.43 -14.39
CA HIS A 82 -10.56 -10.95 -13.19
C HIS A 82 -10.53 -9.41 -13.14
N PRO A 83 -11.32 -8.73 -13.99
CA PRO A 83 -11.22 -7.29 -14.18
C PRO A 83 -11.81 -6.52 -13.00
N VAL A 84 -11.13 -5.44 -12.59
CA VAL A 84 -11.56 -4.54 -11.51
C VAL A 84 -11.38 -3.09 -11.95
N ILE A 85 -12.39 -2.25 -11.70
CA ILE A 85 -12.32 -0.81 -11.98
C ILE A 85 -11.68 -0.09 -10.77
N ARG A 86 -10.72 0.80 -11.01
CA ARG A 86 -10.03 1.62 -10.00
C ARG A 86 -9.88 3.07 -10.47
N GLY A 87 -9.77 4.00 -9.53
CA GLY A 87 -9.54 5.43 -9.84
C GLY A 87 -10.74 6.13 -10.47
N THR A 88 -11.96 5.73 -10.10
CA THR A 88 -13.18 6.39 -10.58
C THR A 88 -13.29 7.81 -10.03
N SER A 89 -13.86 8.71 -10.83
CA SER A 89 -14.24 10.03 -10.35
C SER A 89 -15.43 9.89 -9.40
N ALA A 90 -15.23 10.27 -8.14
CA ALA A 90 -16.31 10.33 -7.16
C ALA A 90 -16.94 11.72 -7.22
N ILE A 91 -18.17 11.81 -7.71
CA ILE A 91 -18.97 13.04 -7.58
C ILE A 91 -19.44 13.13 -6.13
N LEU A 92 -19.43 14.33 -5.55
CA LEU A 92 -19.89 14.59 -4.19
C LEU A 92 -21.41 14.50 -4.13
N THR A 93 -21.97 13.30 -4.31
CA THR A 93 -23.38 13.06 -4.00
C THR A 93 -23.47 12.82 -2.51
N LEU A 94 -24.07 13.78 -1.81
CA LEU A 94 -24.54 13.63 -0.43
C LEU A 94 -25.14 12.23 -0.21
N ILE A 95 -24.50 11.45 0.65
CA ILE A 95 -25.14 10.61 1.68
C ILE A 95 -26.43 9.92 1.22
N SER A 96 -26.28 8.73 0.62
CA SER A 96 -26.98 7.49 1.02
C SER A 96 -28.45 7.52 1.50
N SER A 97 -29.35 8.38 1.02
CA SER A 97 -30.79 8.26 1.32
C SER A 97 -31.69 7.87 0.15
N LEU A 98 -31.18 7.87 -1.10
CA LEU A 98 -32.03 7.65 -2.29
C LEU A 98 -31.72 6.37 -3.09
N ALA A 99 -30.89 5.46 -2.56
CA ALA A 99 -30.60 4.18 -3.22
C ALA A 99 -31.44 3.00 -2.69
N LYS A 100 -32.66 3.26 -2.18
CA LYS A 100 -33.67 2.18 -2.02
C LYS A 100 -34.72 2.33 -3.13
N PRO A 101 -34.84 1.36 -4.06
CA PRO A 101 -35.84 1.43 -5.12
C PRO A 101 -37.26 1.34 -4.52
N PRO A 102 -38.24 2.13 -5.01
CA PRO A 102 -39.62 2.06 -4.55
C PRO A 102 -40.29 0.80 -5.10
N THR A 103 -40.64 -0.14 -4.23
CA THR A 103 -41.59 -1.21 -4.55
C THR A 103 -43.00 -0.64 -4.49
N HIS A 104 -43.55 -0.26 -5.64
CA HIS A 104 -44.99 -0.02 -5.79
C HIS A 104 -45.71 -1.37 -5.91
N GLY A 105 -46.45 -1.72 -4.86
CA GLY A 105 -47.43 -2.80 -4.82
C GLY A 105 -48.70 -2.28 -4.15
N THR A 106 -49.59 -1.73 -4.96
CA THR A 106 -50.94 -1.29 -4.59
C THR A 106 -51.80 -2.49 -4.23
N THR A 107 -52.40 -2.52 -3.04
CA THR A 107 -53.76 -3.06 -2.84
C THR A 107 -54.38 -2.49 -1.57
N ARG A 108 -55.49 -1.78 -1.77
CA ARG A 108 -56.47 -1.28 -0.81
C ARG A 108 -57.12 -2.43 -0.03
N SER A 109 -57.49 -2.18 1.23
CA SER A 109 -58.74 -2.62 1.89
C SER A 109 -58.64 -2.29 3.38
N MET A 110 -59.35 -1.26 3.89
CA MET A 110 -60.61 -1.43 4.63
C MET A 110 -60.51 -2.48 5.75
N THR A 111 -60.40 -2.00 7.00
CA THR A 111 -61.36 -2.26 8.10
C THR A 111 -61.03 -1.39 9.31
N CYS A 112 -62.09 -0.93 9.97
CA CYS A 112 -62.26 -0.21 11.23
C CYS A 112 -61.03 0.07 12.12
#